data_AF-A0A7J7ZJQ9-F1
#
_entry.id   AF-A0A7J7ZJQ9-F1
#
_cell.length_a   1.000
_cell.length_b   1.000
_cell.length_c   1.000
_cell.angle_alpha   90.00
_cell.angle_beta   90.00
_cell.angle_gamma   90.00
#
_symmetry.space_group_name_H-M   'P 1'
#
loop_
_entity.id
_entity.type
_entity.pdbx_description
1 polymer ?
#
loop_
_entity_poly.entity_id
_entity_poly.type
_entity_poly.pdbx_seq_one_letter_code
_entity_poly.pdbx_strand_id
1 'polypeptide(L)'
;MIGDKFVTKLSAISLSNNTVHRRIDDMSADILDQVFQEIKSAPLPIFSIQLKESTDFANCSQFLVYVGYINDGDFKDEFLFCKPFEMITTVHDVFDTVVSFLKEHEISWEKVVVFAQMVLQLC
;
A
#
# COMPACT_ATOMS: atom_id res chain seq x y z
N MET A 1 17.15 -10.58 29.83
CA MET A 1 16.92 -12.01 29.55
C MET A 1 15.47 -12.33 29.83
N ILE A 2 14.69 -12.66 28.80
CA ILE A 2 13.35 -13.24 28.95
C ILE A 2 13.56 -14.68 29.47
N GLY A 3 13.01 -15.01 30.63
CA GLY A 3 13.24 -16.31 31.27
C GLY A 3 12.63 -17.47 30.47
N ASP A 4 13.26 -18.64 30.50
CA ASP A 4 12.87 -19.83 29.70
C ASP A 4 11.37 -20.16 29.76
N LYS A 5 10.74 -19.97 30.93
CA LYS A 5 9.30 -20.20 31.13
C LYS A 5 8.41 -19.29 30.26
N PHE A 6 8.88 -18.09 29.91
CA PHE A 6 8.18 -17.18 29.00
C PHE A 6 8.38 -17.59 27.55
N VAL A 7 9.58 -18.04 27.18
CA VAL A 7 9.89 -18.55 25.83
C VAL A 7 9.00 -19.75 25.50
N THR A 8 8.81 -20.69 26.45
CA THR A 8 7.94 -21.86 26.24
C THR A 8 6.46 -21.51 26.09
N LYS A 9 5.99 -20.49 26.81
CA LYS A 9 4.62 -19.99 26.65
C LYS A 9 4.43 -19.26 25.33
N LEU A 10 5.40 -18.45 24.92
CA LEU A 10 5.40 -17.77 23.62
C LEU A 10 5.45 -18.76 22.47
N SER A 11 6.25 -19.81 22.53
CA SER A 11 6.27 -20.87 21.50
C SER A 11 4.96 -21.65 21.43
N ALA A 12 4.27 -21.83 22.56
CA ALA A 12 2.95 -22.46 22.59
C ALA A 12 1.83 -21.58 22.00
N ILE A 13 2.01 -20.25 21.99
CA ILE A 13 1.10 -19.26 21.39
C ILE A 13 1.54 -18.92 19.95
N SER A 14 2.79 -19.21 19.59
CA SER A 14 3.39 -18.86 18.30
C SER A 14 2.60 -19.51 17.18
N LEU A 15 1.94 -18.66 16.40
CA LEU A 15 1.31 -19.07 15.16
C LEU A 15 2.40 -19.49 14.18
N SER A 16 2.12 -20.47 13.33
CA SER A 16 3.03 -20.83 12.25
C SER A 16 3.25 -19.61 11.34
N ASN A 17 4.42 -19.53 10.69
CA ASN A 17 4.69 -18.46 9.71
C ASN A 17 3.58 -18.35 8.65
N ASN A 18 3.02 -19.49 8.22
CA ASN A 18 1.91 -19.53 7.26
C ASN A 18 0.64 -18.87 7.81
N THR A 19 0.34 -19.10 9.09
CA THR A 19 -0.82 -18.49 9.74
C THR A 19 -0.64 -16.98 9.93
N VAL A 20 0.58 -16.54 10.28
CA VAL A 20 0.89 -15.11 10.39
C VAL A 20 0.78 -14.44 9.02
N HIS A 21 1.38 -15.03 7.99
CA HIS A 21 1.33 -14.51 6.62
C HIS A 21 -0.10 -14.37 6.12
N ARG A 22 -0.92 -15.44 6.21
CA ARG A 22 -2.32 -15.38 5.79
C ARG A 22 -3.10 -14.29 6.53
N ARG A 23 -2.87 -14.13 7.84
CA ARG A 23 -3.54 -13.06 8.61
C ARG A 23 -3.10 -11.67 8.14
N ILE A 24 -1.83 -11.48 7.78
CA ILE A 24 -1.35 -10.21 7.23
C ILE A 24 -2.05 -9.93 5.91
N ASP A 25 -2.13 -10.92 5.02
CA ASP A 25 -2.79 -10.77 3.72
C ASP A 25 -4.28 -10.48 3.88
N ASP A 26 -4.99 -11.23 4.74
CA ASP A 26 -6.41 -11.04 5.02
C ASP A 26 -6.69 -9.62 5.57
N MET A 27 -5.88 -9.15 6.51
CA MET A 27 -6.01 -7.81 7.08
C MET A 27 -5.65 -6.72 6.06
N SER A 28 -4.63 -6.95 5.24
CA SER A 28 -4.24 -6.00 4.19
C SER A 28 -5.33 -5.86 3.13
N ALA A 29 -5.96 -6.97 2.74
CA ALA A 29 -7.08 -6.96 1.79
C ALA A 29 -8.29 -6.23 2.38
N ASP A 30 -8.63 -6.48 3.65
CA ASP A 30 -9.74 -5.80 4.33
C ASP A 30 -9.52 -4.28 4.42
N ILE A 31 -8.32 -3.83 4.80
CA ILE A 31 -7.97 -2.40 4.84
C ILE A 31 -8.10 -1.78 3.44
N LEU A 32 -7.55 -2.44 2.43
CA LEU A 32 -7.59 -1.96 1.06
C LEU A 32 -9.02 -1.85 0.52
N ASP A 33 -9.86 -2.84 0.81
CA ASP A 33 -11.28 -2.83 0.46
C ASP A 33 -11.99 -1.66 1.16
N GLN A 34 -11.73 -1.41 2.44
CA GLN A 34 -12.30 -0.26 3.16
C GLN A 34 -11.92 1.07 2.52
N VAL A 35 -10.64 1.27 2.19
CA VAL A 35 -10.16 2.49 1.49
C VAL A 35 -10.90 2.68 0.16
N PHE A 36 -11.02 1.63 -0.65
CA PHE A 36 -11.73 1.73 -1.92
C PHE A 36 -13.24 1.94 -1.77
N GLN A 37 -13.88 1.34 -0.76
CA GLN A 37 -15.28 1.59 -0.46
C GLN A 37 -15.53 3.04 -0.05
N GLU A 38 -14.63 3.65 0.73
CA GLU A 38 -14.70 5.07 1.07
C GLU A 38 -14.59 5.94 -0.19
N ILE A 39 -13.58 5.70 -1.04
CA ILE A 39 -13.39 6.44 -2.30
C ILE A 39 -14.61 6.30 -3.23
N LYS A 40 -15.19 5.09 -3.31
CA LYS A 40 -16.38 4.81 -4.14
C LYS A 40 -17.64 5.47 -3.59
N SER A 41 -17.76 5.58 -2.26
CA SER A 41 -18.94 6.12 -1.57
C SER A 41 -18.88 7.64 -1.38
N ALA A 42 -17.70 8.25 -1.53
CA ALA A 42 -17.51 9.69 -1.38
C ALA A 42 -18.41 10.49 -2.36
N PRO A 43 -19.04 11.59 -1.92
CA PRO A 43 -19.89 12.44 -2.78
C PRO A 43 -19.16 12.98 -4.02
N LEU A 44 -17.85 13.21 -3.89
CA LEU A 44 -16.95 13.54 -4.97
C LEU A 44 -15.91 12.42 -5.08
N PRO A 45 -16.11 11.45 -5.99
CA PRO A 45 -15.24 10.28 -6.11
C PRO A 45 -13.98 10.65 -6.92
N ILE A 46 -13.25 11.66 -6.46
CA ILE A 46 -11.98 12.11 -7.03
C ILE A 46 -10.87 11.87 -6.01
N PHE A 47 -9.69 11.52 -6.52
CA PHE A 47 -8.54 11.25 -5.66
C PHE A 47 -7.23 11.55 -6.39
N SER A 48 -6.16 11.68 -5.62
CA SER A 48 -4.80 11.79 -6.12
C SER A 48 -4.05 10.49 -5.89
N ILE A 49 -3.09 10.22 -6.78
CA ILE A 49 -2.12 9.14 -6.59
C ILE A 49 -0.74 9.76 -6.40
N GLN A 50 -0.06 9.32 -5.35
CA GLN A 50 1.29 9.75 -5.01
C GLN A 50 2.25 8.58 -5.08
N LEU A 51 3.35 8.74 -5.80
CA LEU A 51 4.42 7.77 -5.87
C LEU A 51 5.61 8.24 -5.06
N LYS A 52 6.08 7.41 -4.14
CA LYS A 52 7.25 7.67 -3.30
C LYS A 52 8.31 6.61 -3.54
N GLU A 53 9.54 7.02 -3.81
CA GLU A 53 10.68 6.11 -3.81
C GLU A 53 11.14 5.88 -2.35
N SER A 54 11.45 4.63 -2.02
CA SER A 54 12.01 4.22 -0.73
C SER A 54 13.04 3.13 -0.96
N THR A 55 13.84 2.87 0.07
CA THR A 55 14.73 1.72 0.12
C THR A 55 14.20 0.72 1.15
N ASP A 56 14.21 -0.58 0.82
CA ASP A 56 13.80 -1.65 1.74
C ASP A 56 14.93 -2.01 2.74
N PHE A 57 14.68 -3.01 3.60
CA PHE A 57 15.68 -3.45 4.60
C PHE A 57 16.92 -4.13 3.98
N ALA A 58 16.85 -4.54 2.71
CA ALA A 58 17.93 -5.15 1.96
C ALA A 58 18.70 -4.13 1.09
N ASN A 59 18.40 -2.84 1.25
CA ASN A 59 18.91 -1.75 0.41
C ASN A 59 18.47 -1.82 -1.06
N CYS A 60 17.39 -2.50 -1.37
CA CYS A 60 16.77 -2.49 -2.68
C CYS A 60 15.83 -1.28 -2.79
N SER A 61 15.89 -0.55 -3.91
CA SER A 61 14.92 0.52 -4.18
C SER A 61 13.53 -0.11 -4.41
N GLN A 62 12.50 0.56 -3.93
CA GLN A 62 11.10 0.21 -4.08
C GLN A 62 10.28 1.48 -4.28
N PHE A 63 9.18 1.38 -5.01
CA PHE A 63 8.20 2.47 -5.07
C PHE A 63 6.97 2.10 -4.23
N LEU A 64 6.47 3.10 -3.51
CA LEU A 64 5.27 3.05 -2.71
C LEU A 64 4.22 3.94 -3.39
N VAL A 65 3.00 3.43 -3.46
CA VAL A 65 1.87 4.14 -4.05
C VAL A 65 0.87 4.44 -2.95
N TYR A 66 0.50 5.71 -2.84
CA TYR A 66 -0.48 6.22 -1.90
C TYR A 66 -1.65 6.85 -2.64
N VAL A 67 -2.81 6.89 -1.99
CA VAL A 67 -4.01 7.55 -2.47
C VAL A 67 -4.41 8.69 -1.52
N GLY A 68 -4.54 9.89 -2.08
CA GLY A 68 -5.05 11.06 -1.38
C GLY A 68 -6.50 11.32 -1.76
N TYR A 69 -7.42 11.36 -0.80
CA TYR A 69 -8.84 11.61 -1.08
C TYR A 69 -9.52 12.36 0.07
N ILE A 70 -10.70 12.91 -0.20
CA ILE A 70 -11.52 13.57 0.84
C ILE A 70 -12.67 12.65 1.19
N ASN A 71 -12.79 12.31 2.47
CA ASN A 71 -13.93 11.58 3.01
C ASN A 71 -14.50 12.36 4.20
N ASP A 72 -15.81 12.60 4.21
CA ASP A 72 -16.51 13.38 5.23
C ASP A 72 -15.88 14.75 5.57
N GLY A 73 -15.23 15.37 4.60
CA GLY A 73 -14.57 16.68 4.75
C GLY A 73 -13.13 16.63 5.24
N ASP A 74 -12.64 15.45 5.62
CA ASP A 74 -11.26 15.22 6.03
C ASP A 74 -10.41 14.70 4.87
N PHE A 75 -9.20 15.23 4.73
CA PHE A 75 -8.21 14.71 3.80
C PHE A 75 -7.55 13.46 4.38
N LYS A 76 -7.61 12.36 3.64
CA LYS A 76 -6.96 11.08 3.94
C LYS A 76 -5.83 10.82 2.94
N ASP A 77 -4.73 10.26 3.44
CA ASP A 77 -3.59 9.77 2.65
C ASP A 77 -3.32 8.32 3.07
N GLU A 78 -3.72 7.38 2.22
CA GLU A 78 -3.71 5.96 2.54
C GLU A 78 -2.73 5.19 1.64
N PHE A 79 -2.07 4.19 2.20
CA PHE A 79 -1.16 3.33 1.44
C PHE A 79 -1.93 2.32 0.61
N LEU A 80 -1.60 2.20 -0.68
CA LEU A 80 -2.20 1.22 -1.57
C LEU A 80 -1.32 -0.03 -1.71
N PHE A 81 -0.10 0.14 -2.22
CA PHE A 81 0.82 -0.97 -2.43
C PHE A 81 2.27 -0.49 -2.58
N CYS A 82 3.20 -1.43 -2.47
CA CYS A 82 4.60 -1.23 -2.79
C CYS A 82 5.08 -2.30 -3.76
N LYS A 83 6.03 -1.96 -4.63
CA LYS A 83 6.71 -2.91 -5.50
C LYS A 83 8.21 -2.61 -5.53
N PRO A 84 9.05 -3.65 -5.66
CA PRO A 84 10.47 -3.46 -5.92
C PRO A 84 10.69 -2.61 -7.18
N PHE A 85 11.69 -1.75 -7.13
CA PHE A 85 12.15 -0.99 -8.28
C PHE A 85 13.19 -1.83 -9.01
N GLU A 86 12.82 -2.41 -10.14
CA GLU A 86 13.81 -3.07 -11.00
C GLU A 86 14.56 -1.99 -11.79
N MET A 87 15.88 -2.15 -12.02
CA MET A 87 16.70 -1.11 -12.66
C MET A 87 16.23 -0.67 -14.05
N ILE A 88 15.35 -1.46 -14.69
CA ILE A 88 14.84 -1.24 -16.05
C ILE A 88 13.41 -0.67 -16.02
N THR A 89 12.79 -0.50 -14.85
CA THR A 89 11.41 0.00 -14.74
C THR A 89 11.32 1.42 -15.28
N THR A 90 10.64 1.59 -16.42
CA THR A 90 10.37 2.90 -17.02
C THR A 90 9.18 3.57 -16.32
N VAL A 91 9.04 4.88 -16.47
CA VAL A 91 7.85 5.62 -15.97
C VAL A 91 6.55 5.03 -16.54
N HIS A 92 6.60 4.50 -17.77
CA HIS A 92 5.46 3.84 -18.40
C HIS A 92 5.07 2.54 -17.68
N ASP A 93 6.04 1.70 -17.31
CA ASP A 93 5.79 0.46 -16.57
C ASP A 93 5.17 0.74 -15.19
N VAL A 94 5.66 1.79 -14.52
CA VAL A 94 5.09 2.25 -13.24
C VAL A 94 3.65 2.70 -13.42
N PHE A 95 3.40 3.52 -14.44
CA PHE A 95 2.05 4.01 -14.75
C PHE A 95 1.09 2.85 -15.04
N ASP A 96 1.49 1.92 -15.91
CA ASP A 96 0.68 0.74 -16.27
C ASP A 96 0.41 -0.15 -15.06
N THR A 97 1.37 -0.28 -14.15
CA THR A 97 1.19 -0.99 -12.87
C THR A 97 0.10 -0.34 -12.03
N VAL A 98 0.13 0.99 -11.86
CA VAL A 98 -0.90 1.71 -11.10
C VAL A 98 -2.26 1.59 -11.77
N VAL A 99 -2.35 1.78 -13.09
CA VAL A 99 -3.61 1.67 -13.84
C VAL A 99 -4.20 0.26 -13.73
N SER A 100 -3.36 -0.76 -13.88
CA SER A 100 -3.80 -2.16 -13.74
C SER A 100 -4.30 -2.45 -12.34
N PHE A 101 -3.59 -1.99 -11.31
CA PHE A 101 -4.01 -2.12 -9.92
C PHE A 101 -5.37 -1.46 -9.65
N LEU A 102 -5.57 -0.21 -10.08
CA LEU A 102 -6.86 0.46 -9.91
C LEU A 102 -7.99 -0.27 -10.65
N LYS A 103 -7.71 -0.79 -11.85
CA LYS A 103 -8.67 -1.56 -12.63
C LYS A 103 -9.07 -2.88 -11.95
N GLU A 104 -8.12 -3.58 -11.32
CA GLU A 104 -8.37 -4.80 -10.54
C GLU A 104 -9.33 -4.54 -9.37
N HIS A 105 -9.29 -3.34 -8.78
CA HIS A 105 -10.19 -2.91 -7.71
C HIS A 105 -11.43 -2.14 -8.19
N GLU A 106 -11.73 -2.21 -9.49
CA GLU A 106 -12.89 -1.55 -10.13
C GLU A 106 -12.92 -0.03 -9.94
N ILE A 107 -11.75 0.60 -9.93
CA ILE A 107 -11.59 2.05 -9.87
C ILE A 107 -11.19 2.56 -11.25
N SER A 108 -12.00 3.47 -11.80
CA SER A 108 -11.69 4.14 -13.07
C SER A 108 -10.54 5.13 -12.87
N TRP A 109 -9.55 5.07 -13.76
CA TRP A 109 -8.45 6.05 -13.83
C TRP A 109 -8.95 7.50 -14.03
N GLU A 110 -10.10 7.70 -14.69
CA GLU A 110 -10.67 9.03 -14.95
C GLU A 110 -11.02 9.82 -13.67
N LYS A 111 -11.09 9.13 -12.54
CA LYS A 111 -11.30 9.73 -11.21
C LYS A 111 -10.02 10.28 -10.57
N VAL A 112 -8.85 9.94 -11.14
CA VAL A 112 -7.56 10.47 -10.71
C VAL A 112 -7.40 11.90 -11.23
N VAL A 113 -7.38 12.87 -10.31
CA VAL A 113 -7.23 14.30 -10.66
C VAL A 113 -5.78 14.77 -10.62
N VAL A 114 -4.93 14.10 -9.84
CA VAL A 114 -3.51 14.41 -9.70
C VAL A 114 -2.73 13.11 -9.64
N PHE A 115 -1.71 12.99 -10.49
CA PHE A 115 -0.69 11.96 -10.41
C PHE A 115 0.65 12.63 -10.19
N ALA A 116 1.21 12.46 -8.99
CA ALA A 116 2.45 13.12 -8.60
C ALA A 116 3.51 12.10 -8.22
N GLN A 117 4.69 12.21 -8.84
CA GLN A 117 5.88 11.54 -8.35
C GLN A 117 6.52 12.45 -7.30
N MET A 118 6.51 12.00 -6.05
CA MET A 118 7.25 12.63 -4.98
C MET A 118 8.56 11.88 -4.83
N VAL A 119 9.57 12.32 -5.60
CA VAL A 119 10.96 11.91 -5.33
C VAL A 119 11.36 12.56 -4.01
N LEU A 120 11.42 11.77 -2.95
CA LEU A 120 12.27 12.15 -1.82
C LEU A 120 13.69 12.16 -2.40
N GLN A 121 14.20 13.35 -2.72
CA GLN A 121 15.64 13.51 -2.82
C GLN A 121 16.18 13.05 -1.47
N LEU A 122 16.71 11.83 -1.45
CA LEU A 122 17.52 11.30 -0.35
C LEU A 122 18.65 12.32 -0.12
N CYS A 123 18.52 13.10 0.94
CA CYS A 123 19.66 13.40 1.80
C CYS A 123 19.58 12.41 2.96
#